data_AF-A0A7J5EY92-F1
#
_entry.id   AF-A0A7J5EY92-F1
#
_cell.length_a   1.000
_cell.length_b   1.000
_cell.length_c   1.000
_cell.angle_alpha   90.00
_cell.angle_beta   90.00
_cell.angle_gamma   90.00
#
_symmetry.space_group_name_H-M   'P 1'
#
loop_
_entity.id
_entity.type
_entity.pdbx_description
1 polymer ?
#
loop_
_entity_poly.entity_id
_entity_poly.type
_entity_poly.pdbx_seq_one_letter_code
_entity_poly.pdbx_strand_id
1 'polypeptide(L)'
;MSQKFQASVHHRDDVSYVKLSGVIDEDNELPTLTDKIPAGTAVIDLGEIERINSCGVRDWVNWLGKLESQSTRAVLVECSPAIVAQINLVNNFTGSGVVKSFYVPYFCPECDEEKVLLVEAADMGSGPHEPPTCRCDECDLVMDFDDMADSYFAFLSNQKKIAEPDKINGVIKEFASGDNGEKSKIRSRTGTSSLHSSSVSSLPSVPSLPSISRPSGSSPQITAKPGSRPSMTPVTTTTQPGMRPVGSFQGTNPGSRPGNFTNPGTNPGVGSTGSSPSFGASVAGERPALVAPRSSAIIYVLVAVLLAAIGVLAFLLFSSK
;
A
#
# COMPACT_ATOMS: atom_id res chain seq x y z
N MET A 1 -6.48 -25.33 -8.86
CA MET A 1 -7.61 -24.49 -9.30
C MET A 1 -7.65 -23.31 -8.35
N SER A 2 -7.63 -22.08 -8.85
CA SER A 2 -7.73 -20.90 -7.98
C SER A 2 -9.11 -20.89 -7.32
N GLN A 3 -9.19 -20.55 -6.03
CA GLN A 3 -10.49 -20.44 -5.37
C GLN A 3 -11.27 -19.25 -5.91
N LYS A 4 -12.54 -19.46 -6.24
CA LYS A 4 -13.45 -18.40 -6.67
C LYS A 4 -13.64 -17.38 -5.54
N PHE A 5 -13.80 -16.11 -5.88
CA PHE A 5 -14.15 -15.06 -4.92
C PHE A 5 -15.39 -15.43 -4.10
N GLN A 6 -15.30 -15.24 -2.78
CA GLN A 6 -16.42 -15.36 -1.85
C GLN A 6 -16.35 -14.25 -0.80
N ALA A 7 -17.52 -13.79 -0.36
CA ALA A 7 -17.63 -12.77 0.66
C ALA A 7 -18.78 -13.06 1.65
N SER A 8 -18.55 -12.79 2.93
CA SER A 8 -19.58 -12.73 3.96
C SER A 8 -19.55 -11.38 4.68
N VAL A 9 -20.72 -10.91 5.11
CA VAL A 9 -20.87 -9.66 5.85
C VAL A 9 -21.71 -9.94 7.09
N HIS A 10 -21.18 -9.60 8.25
CA HIS A 10 -21.85 -9.69 9.53
C HIS A 10 -21.89 -8.31 10.19
N HIS A 11 -22.95 -8.02 10.94
CA HIS A 11 -23.13 -6.73 11.59
C HIS A 11 -23.20 -6.88 13.09
N ARG A 12 -22.52 -5.96 13.78
CA ARG A 12 -22.66 -5.75 15.22
C ARG A 12 -22.62 -4.26 15.49
N ASP A 13 -23.76 -3.72 15.94
CA ASP A 13 -23.95 -2.29 16.18
C ASP A 13 -23.61 -1.46 14.92
N ASP A 14 -22.65 -0.55 15.02
CA ASP A 14 -22.11 0.29 13.94
C ASP A 14 -20.83 -0.31 13.29
N VAL A 15 -20.53 -1.57 13.56
CA VAL A 15 -19.39 -2.30 12.97
C VAL A 15 -19.90 -3.39 12.03
N SER A 16 -19.38 -3.38 10.81
CA SER A 16 -19.56 -4.45 9.83
C SER A 16 -18.28 -5.26 9.73
N TYR A 17 -18.34 -6.56 9.99
CA TYR A 17 -17.25 -7.49 9.74
C TYR A 17 -17.44 -8.12 8.36
N VAL A 18 -16.49 -7.90 7.47
CA VAL A 18 -16.54 -8.30 6.06
C VAL A 18 -15.40 -9.28 5.83
N LYS A 19 -15.70 -10.57 5.62
CA LYS A 19 -14.68 -11.58 5.31
C LYS A 19 -14.64 -11.82 3.82
N LEU A 20 -13.46 -11.63 3.22
CA LEU A 20 -13.22 -11.85 1.79
C LEU A 20 -12.25 -13.01 1.61
N SER A 21 -12.54 -13.90 0.66
CA SER A 21 -11.72 -15.08 0.38
C SER A 21 -11.63 -15.39 -1.12
N GLY A 22 -10.59 -16.13 -1.50
CA GLY A 22 -10.34 -16.54 -2.89
C GLY A 22 -9.54 -15.50 -3.66
N VAL A 23 -9.91 -15.27 -4.93
CA VAL A 23 -9.19 -14.37 -5.83
C VAL A 23 -10.03 -13.14 -6.16
N ILE A 24 -9.40 -11.96 -6.09
CA ILE A 24 -10.00 -10.70 -6.53
C ILE A 24 -9.54 -10.44 -7.97
N ASP A 25 -10.37 -10.84 -8.93
CA ASP A 25 -10.15 -10.64 -10.36
C ASP A 25 -11.36 -9.95 -11.00
N GLU A 26 -11.62 -10.15 -12.30
CA GLU A 26 -12.75 -9.54 -13.01
C GLU A 26 -14.13 -9.96 -12.45
N ASP A 27 -14.20 -11.10 -11.75
CA ASP A 27 -15.45 -11.68 -11.25
C ASP A 27 -15.66 -11.46 -9.73
N ASN A 28 -14.95 -10.48 -9.14
CA ASN A 28 -14.88 -10.27 -7.68
C ASN A 28 -16.18 -9.84 -6.99
N GLU A 29 -17.23 -9.42 -7.70
CA GLU A 29 -18.53 -9.00 -7.13
C GLU A 29 -18.48 -7.95 -5.96
N LEU A 30 -17.34 -7.32 -5.66
CA LEU A 30 -17.17 -6.33 -4.58
C LEU A 30 -18.21 -5.21 -4.61
N PRO A 31 -18.59 -4.66 -5.79
CA PRO A 31 -19.60 -3.60 -5.86
C PRO A 31 -20.94 -4.01 -5.22
N THR A 32 -21.29 -5.29 -5.23
CA THR A 32 -22.55 -5.80 -4.65
C THR A 32 -22.57 -5.77 -3.11
N LEU A 33 -21.42 -5.62 -2.47
CA LEU A 33 -21.28 -5.54 -1.02
C LEU A 33 -21.53 -4.11 -0.51
N THR A 34 -21.45 -3.09 -1.37
CA THR A 34 -21.56 -1.67 -0.98
C THR A 34 -22.82 -1.41 -0.16
N ASP A 35 -23.99 -1.83 -0.67
CA ASP A 35 -25.27 -1.59 0.01
C ASP A 35 -25.48 -2.45 1.26
N LYS A 36 -24.65 -3.48 1.44
CA LYS A 36 -24.66 -4.34 2.63
C LYS A 36 -23.81 -3.77 3.75
N ILE A 37 -22.98 -2.75 3.49
CA ILE A 37 -22.04 -2.21 4.48
C ILE A 37 -22.47 -0.78 4.80
N PRO A 38 -23.25 -0.56 5.88
CA PRO A 38 -23.73 0.77 6.25
C PRO A 38 -22.58 1.67 6.75
N ALA A 39 -22.89 2.96 6.93
CA ALA A 39 -22.01 3.93 7.57
C ALA A 39 -21.56 3.47 8.96
N GLY A 40 -20.31 3.74 9.32
CA GLY A 40 -19.71 3.27 10.58
C GLY A 40 -18.29 2.76 10.39
N THR A 41 -17.99 1.59 10.93
CA THR A 41 -16.67 0.94 10.81
C THR A 41 -16.81 -0.38 10.05
N ALA A 42 -16.03 -0.57 8.99
CA ALA A 42 -15.94 -1.83 8.28
C ALA A 42 -14.61 -2.51 8.63
N VAL A 43 -14.66 -3.62 9.36
CA VAL A 43 -13.53 -4.50 9.61
C VAL A 43 -13.47 -5.48 8.45
N ILE A 44 -12.48 -5.32 7.56
CA ILE A 44 -12.36 -6.11 6.33
C ILE A 44 -11.24 -7.13 6.52
N ASP A 45 -11.62 -8.39 6.66
CA ASP A 45 -10.72 -9.54 6.77
C ASP A 45 -10.27 -10.00 5.39
N LEU A 46 -8.95 -10.03 5.23
CA LEU A 46 -8.26 -10.30 3.97
C LEU A 46 -7.31 -11.50 4.06
N GLY A 47 -7.42 -12.30 5.13
CA GLY A 47 -6.52 -13.43 5.39
C GLY A 47 -6.62 -14.55 4.37
N GLU A 48 -7.78 -14.67 3.73
CA GLU A 48 -8.08 -15.74 2.77
C GLU A 48 -8.01 -15.26 1.31
N ILE A 49 -7.53 -14.04 1.07
CA ILE A 49 -7.26 -13.56 -0.29
C ILE A 49 -5.94 -14.17 -0.78
N GLU A 50 -6.06 -15.07 -1.76
CA GLU A 50 -4.92 -15.78 -2.34
C GLU A 50 -4.16 -14.92 -3.35
N ARG A 51 -4.90 -14.11 -4.12
CA ARG A 51 -4.37 -13.32 -5.24
C ARG A 51 -5.31 -12.17 -5.59
N ILE A 52 -4.74 -11.12 -6.18
CA ILE A 52 -5.46 -10.01 -6.77
C ILE A 52 -4.76 -9.61 -8.08
N ASN A 53 -5.53 -9.36 -9.15
CA ASN A 53 -5.00 -8.90 -10.44
C ASN A 53 -5.30 -7.41 -10.67
N SER A 54 -4.90 -6.86 -11.82
CA SER A 54 -5.08 -5.44 -12.14
C SER A 54 -6.54 -5.00 -12.22
N CYS A 55 -7.45 -5.85 -12.70
CA CYS A 55 -8.89 -5.56 -12.69
C CYS A 55 -9.42 -5.56 -11.25
N GLY A 56 -9.05 -6.56 -10.46
CA GLY A 56 -9.38 -6.63 -9.04
C GLY A 56 -8.85 -5.44 -8.22
N VAL A 57 -7.62 -4.98 -8.47
CA VAL A 57 -7.05 -3.78 -7.84
C VAL A 57 -7.92 -2.55 -8.12
N ARG A 58 -8.34 -2.37 -9.37
CA ARG A 58 -9.19 -1.24 -9.76
C ARG A 58 -10.53 -1.29 -9.03
N ASP A 59 -11.17 -2.45 -9.03
CA ASP A 59 -12.48 -2.63 -8.40
C ASP A 59 -12.39 -2.49 -6.89
N TRP A 60 -11.32 -2.99 -6.28
CA TRP A 60 -11.00 -2.79 -4.86
C TRP A 60 -10.90 -1.31 -4.49
N VAL A 61 -10.08 -0.54 -5.20
CA VAL A 61 -9.91 0.91 -4.92
C VAL A 61 -11.23 1.65 -5.11
N ASN A 62 -11.99 1.34 -6.15
CA ASN A 62 -13.30 1.95 -6.40
C ASN A 62 -14.32 1.58 -5.32
N TRP A 63 -14.34 0.32 -4.88
CA TRP A 63 -15.23 -0.15 -3.83
C TRP A 63 -14.92 0.49 -2.49
N LEU A 64 -13.64 0.54 -2.09
CA LEU A 64 -13.21 1.20 -0.86
C LEU A 64 -13.56 2.70 -0.87
N GLY A 65 -13.36 3.38 -2.00
CA GLY A 65 -13.76 4.78 -2.16
C GLY A 65 -15.29 5.01 -2.06
N LYS A 66 -16.10 4.05 -2.51
CA LYS A 66 -17.57 4.10 -2.32
C LYS A 66 -17.94 3.99 -0.85
N LEU A 67 -17.35 3.02 -0.12
CA LEU A 67 -17.56 2.88 1.32
C LEU A 67 -17.20 4.18 2.06
N GLU A 68 -16.08 4.80 1.71
CA GLU A 68 -15.66 6.08 2.30
C GLU A 68 -16.65 7.21 2.03
N SER A 69 -17.20 7.29 0.81
CA SER A 69 -18.21 8.29 0.46
C SER A 69 -19.50 8.16 1.28
N GLN A 70 -19.77 6.98 1.82
CA GLN A 70 -20.90 6.69 2.72
C GLN A 70 -20.53 6.87 4.20
N SER A 71 -19.38 7.49 4.51
CA SER A 71 -18.85 7.66 5.87
C SER A 71 -18.50 6.34 6.58
N THR A 72 -18.13 5.31 5.82
CA THR A 72 -17.62 4.05 6.36
C THR A 72 -16.09 4.09 6.48
N ARG A 73 -15.58 3.80 7.68
CA ARG A 73 -14.14 3.75 7.97
C ARG A 73 -13.64 2.31 7.85
N ALA A 74 -12.76 2.05 6.91
CA ALA A 74 -12.19 0.72 6.72
C ALA A 74 -11.03 0.43 7.68
N VAL A 75 -11.06 -0.75 8.30
CA VAL A 75 -10.00 -1.33 9.11
C VAL A 75 -9.66 -2.68 8.49
N LEU A 76 -8.51 -2.77 7.82
CA LEU A 76 -8.05 -3.98 7.15
C LEU A 76 -7.37 -4.88 8.18
N VAL A 77 -7.81 -6.13 8.28
CA VAL A 77 -7.28 -7.12 9.22
C VAL A 77 -6.79 -8.34 8.46
N GLU A 78 -5.80 -9.02 9.03
CA GLU A 78 -5.23 -10.24 8.49
C GLU A 78 -4.79 -10.11 7.02
N CYS A 79 -4.27 -8.95 6.60
CA CYS A 79 -3.85 -8.73 5.22
C CYS A 79 -2.87 -9.83 4.74
N SER A 80 -3.28 -10.63 3.76
CA SER A 80 -2.44 -11.67 3.17
C SER A 80 -1.20 -11.07 2.48
N PRO A 81 -0.14 -11.86 2.21
CA PRO A 81 1.03 -11.36 1.49
C PRO A 81 0.69 -10.74 0.12
N ALA A 82 -0.31 -11.31 -0.58
CA ALA A 82 -0.79 -10.75 -1.85
C ALA A 82 -1.39 -9.35 -1.70
N ILE A 83 -2.09 -9.09 -0.60
CA ILE A 83 -2.65 -7.78 -0.26
C ILE A 83 -1.55 -6.81 0.18
N VAL A 84 -0.61 -7.24 1.04
CA VAL A 84 0.52 -6.41 1.46
C VAL A 84 1.34 -5.94 0.27
N ALA A 85 1.59 -6.83 -0.70
CA ALA A 85 2.25 -6.46 -1.95
C ALA A 85 1.51 -5.33 -2.69
N GLN A 86 0.18 -5.38 -2.79
CA GLN A 86 -0.59 -4.30 -3.42
C GLN A 86 -0.62 -3.01 -2.60
N ILE A 87 -0.65 -3.10 -1.28
CA ILE A 87 -0.57 -1.91 -0.41
C ILE A 87 0.73 -1.12 -0.67
N ASN A 88 1.84 -1.83 -0.83
CA ASN A 88 3.13 -1.20 -1.10
C ASN A 88 3.28 -0.73 -2.56
N LEU A 89 2.64 -1.41 -3.52
CA LEU A 89 2.80 -1.15 -4.95
C LEU A 89 1.81 -0.12 -5.52
N VAL A 90 0.59 -0.07 -4.99
CA VAL A 90 -0.52 0.69 -5.58
C VAL A 90 -0.90 1.88 -4.69
N ASN A 91 -0.80 3.08 -5.25
CA ASN A 91 -1.23 4.30 -4.57
C ASN A 91 -2.71 4.23 -4.16
N ASN A 92 -3.00 4.69 -2.96
CA ASN A 92 -4.36 4.71 -2.38
C ASN A 92 -5.02 3.33 -2.28
N PHE A 93 -4.26 2.23 -2.30
CA PHE A 93 -4.84 0.90 -2.14
C PHE A 93 -5.65 0.75 -0.83
N THR A 94 -5.21 1.39 0.25
CA THR A 94 -5.93 1.43 1.54
C THR A 94 -6.89 2.60 1.67
N GLY A 95 -6.97 3.49 0.67
CA GLY A 95 -7.72 4.73 0.74
C GLY A 95 -7.40 5.53 2.02
N SER A 96 -8.45 5.89 2.74
CA SER A 96 -8.43 6.50 4.06
C SER A 96 -8.34 5.51 5.22
N GLY A 97 -8.49 4.21 4.95
CA GLY A 97 -8.48 3.12 5.91
C GLY A 97 -7.12 2.85 6.56
N VAL A 98 -7.12 1.90 7.48
CA VAL A 98 -5.96 1.54 8.32
C VAL A 98 -5.72 0.04 8.29
N VAL A 99 -4.45 -0.38 8.29
CA VAL A 99 -4.10 -1.80 8.37
C VAL A 99 -3.81 -2.12 9.83
N LYS A 100 -4.64 -2.98 10.43
CA LYS A 100 -4.50 -3.42 11.81
C LYS A 100 -3.54 -4.59 11.93
N SER A 101 -3.69 -5.60 11.08
CA SER A 101 -2.85 -6.80 11.10
C SER A 101 -2.58 -7.34 9.71
N PHE A 102 -1.47 -8.05 9.54
CA PHE A 102 -0.99 -8.56 8.27
C PHE A 102 -0.10 -9.79 8.46
N TYR A 103 0.03 -10.60 7.41
CA TYR A 103 0.75 -11.87 7.43
C TYR A 103 2.15 -11.74 6.83
N VAL A 104 3.20 -11.94 7.63
CA VAL A 104 4.61 -11.88 7.21
C VAL A 104 5.08 -13.26 6.71
N PRO A 105 5.60 -13.41 5.47
CA PRO A 105 6.02 -14.69 4.91
C PRO A 105 7.41 -15.15 5.38
N TYR A 106 7.55 -16.45 5.61
CA TYR A 106 8.78 -17.11 6.01
C TYR A 106 8.97 -18.43 5.27
N PHE A 107 10.23 -18.81 5.07
CA PHE A 107 10.66 -20.07 4.47
C PHE A 107 11.61 -20.81 5.42
N CYS A 108 11.43 -22.12 5.59
CA CYS A 108 12.34 -22.97 6.35
C CYS A 108 13.32 -23.67 5.41
N PRO A 109 14.62 -23.35 5.45
CA PRO A 109 15.60 -23.98 4.56
C PRO A 109 15.86 -25.46 4.86
N GLU A 110 15.50 -25.95 6.05
CA GLU A 110 15.70 -27.34 6.45
C GLU A 110 14.53 -28.26 6.07
N CYS A 111 13.30 -27.77 6.18
CA CYS A 111 12.10 -28.53 5.86
C CYS A 111 11.56 -28.25 4.45
N ASP A 112 12.05 -27.21 3.76
CA ASP A 112 11.50 -26.72 2.47
C ASP A 112 10.02 -26.32 2.58
N GLU A 113 9.65 -25.73 3.72
CA GLU A 113 8.26 -25.37 4.06
C GLU A 113 8.06 -23.85 4.21
N GLU A 114 6.91 -23.37 3.74
CA GLU A 114 6.49 -21.97 3.83
C GLU A 114 5.48 -21.75 4.97
N LYS A 115 5.64 -20.63 5.68
CA LYS A 115 4.76 -20.23 6.77
C LYS A 115 4.50 -18.74 6.71
N VAL A 116 3.30 -18.33 7.13
CA VAL A 116 3.03 -16.92 7.40
C VAL A 116 2.80 -16.70 8.89
N LEU A 117 3.33 -15.59 9.41
CA LEU A 117 3.14 -15.13 10.78
C LEU A 117 2.21 -13.94 10.80
N LEU A 118 1.11 -14.02 11.56
CA LEU A 118 0.22 -12.88 11.75
C LEU A 118 0.86 -11.86 12.71
N VAL A 119 0.95 -10.60 12.28
CA VAL A 119 1.55 -9.50 13.04
C VAL A 119 0.57 -8.33 13.12
N GLU A 120 0.50 -7.68 14.29
CA GLU A 120 -0.23 -6.42 14.47
C GLU A 120 0.66 -5.25 14.03
N ALA A 121 0.12 -4.33 13.22
CA ALA A 121 0.87 -3.17 12.74
C ALA A 121 1.36 -2.26 13.88
N ALA A 122 0.65 -2.25 15.02
CA ALA A 122 1.05 -1.50 16.21
C ALA A 122 2.30 -2.08 16.91
N ASP A 123 2.57 -3.38 16.74
CA ASP A 123 3.67 -4.07 17.42
C ASP A 123 5.01 -3.92 16.68
N MET A 124 4.99 -3.44 15.43
CA MET A 124 6.18 -3.23 14.59
C MET A 124 7.04 -2.03 15.01
N GLY A 125 6.63 -1.28 16.03
CA GLY A 125 7.38 -0.16 16.60
C GLY A 125 7.61 1.00 15.63
N SER A 126 8.57 1.87 15.97
CA SER A 126 9.06 2.91 15.07
C SER A 126 10.16 2.35 14.16
N GLY A 127 10.17 2.76 12.88
CA GLY A 127 11.13 2.26 11.91
C GLY A 127 12.62 2.51 12.25
N PRO A 128 13.56 1.82 11.60
CA PRO A 128 13.35 0.82 10.54
C PRO A 128 12.66 -0.46 11.06
N HIS A 129 11.77 -1.02 10.26
CA HIS A 129 10.96 -2.18 10.66
C HIS A 129 11.69 -3.48 10.33
N GLU A 130 11.88 -4.33 11.34
CA GLU A 130 12.51 -5.64 11.19
C GLU A 130 11.45 -6.75 11.24
N PRO A 131 11.61 -7.83 10.45
CA PRO A 131 10.70 -8.96 10.52
C PRO A 131 10.80 -9.63 11.90
N PRO A 132 9.67 -9.94 12.56
CA PRO A 132 9.69 -10.70 13.81
C PRO A 132 10.37 -12.07 13.65
N THR A 133 10.84 -12.68 14.74
CA THR A 133 11.36 -14.05 14.67
C THR A 133 10.21 -15.05 14.49
N CYS A 134 10.35 -15.96 13.53
CA CYS A 134 9.43 -17.08 13.30
C CYS A 134 10.16 -18.41 13.45
N ARG A 135 9.50 -19.43 13.99
CA ARG A 135 10.04 -20.80 14.12
C ARG A 135 9.21 -21.80 13.32
N CYS A 136 9.89 -22.76 12.72
CA CYS A 136 9.29 -23.84 11.94
C CYS A 136 8.53 -24.80 12.86
N ASP A 137 7.34 -25.24 12.44
CA ASP A 137 6.51 -26.14 13.25
C ASP A 137 7.00 -27.60 13.23
N GLU A 138 7.87 -27.96 12.28
CA GLU A 138 8.40 -29.31 12.13
C GLU A 138 9.75 -29.51 12.82
N CYS A 139 10.70 -28.61 12.58
CA CYS A 139 12.08 -28.73 13.09
C CYS A 139 12.42 -27.74 14.22
N ASP A 140 11.51 -26.81 14.56
CA ASP A 140 11.69 -25.78 15.60
C ASP A 140 12.88 -24.81 15.37
N LEU A 141 13.49 -24.84 14.18
CA LEU A 141 14.53 -23.89 13.80
C LEU A 141 13.92 -22.54 13.40
N VAL A 142 14.74 -21.49 13.49
CA VAL A 142 14.35 -20.14 13.05
C VAL A 142 14.20 -20.16 11.52
N MET A 143 13.08 -19.64 11.03
CA MET A 143 12.80 -19.53 9.60
C MET A 143 13.35 -18.21 9.04
N ASP A 144 13.69 -18.24 7.76
CA ASP A 144 14.13 -17.06 7.02
C ASP A 144 12.91 -16.26 6.59
N PHE A 145 13.00 -14.93 6.70
CA PHE A 145 12.00 -14.04 6.15
C PHE A 145 12.07 -14.07 4.62
N ASP A 146 10.95 -14.34 3.95
CA ASP A 146 10.90 -14.61 2.51
C ASP A 146 10.51 -13.36 1.69
N ASP A 147 11.04 -12.19 2.05
CA ASP A 147 10.90 -10.95 1.28
C ASP A 147 12.02 -9.95 1.65
N MET A 148 11.99 -8.75 1.07
CA MET A 148 12.87 -7.63 1.41
C MET A 148 12.19 -6.71 2.42
N ALA A 149 12.78 -6.56 3.61
CA ALA A 149 12.15 -5.84 4.73
C ALA A 149 11.79 -4.39 4.38
N ASP A 150 12.69 -3.67 3.71
CA ASP A 150 12.49 -2.26 3.34
C ASP A 150 11.27 -2.06 2.42
N SER A 151 11.01 -2.98 1.48
CA SER A 151 9.85 -2.90 0.59
C SER A 151 8.60 -3.48 1.22
N TYR A 152 8.71 -4.57 1.98
CA TYR A 152 7.58 -5.28 2.55
C TYR A 152 6.89 -4.47 3.65
N PHE A 153 7.66 -3.82 4.51
CA PHE A 153 7.16 -3.02 5.63
C PHE A 153 6.97 -1.53 5.28
N ALA A 154 7.20 -1.12 4.03
CA ALA A 154 7.14 0.29 3.62
C ALA A 154 5.83 0.99 3.99
N PHE A 155 4.69 0.28 3.86
CA PHE A 155 3.36 0.82 4.19
C PHE A 155 3.20 1.26 5.65
N LEU A 156 3.99 0.74 6.59
CA LEU A 156 3.89 1.08 8.00
C LEU A 156 4.24 2.55 8.27
N SER A 157 5.07 3.17 7.41
CA SER A 157 5.46 4.57 7.54
C SER A 157 4.30 5.56 7.34
N ASN A 158 3.21 5.14 6.69
CA ASN A 158 2.07 6.00 6.33
C ASN A 158 0.77 5.61 7.05
N GLN A 159 0.86 4.85 8.15
CA GLN A 159 -0.28 4.35 8.91
C GLN A 159 -1.01 5.48 9.66
N LYS A 160 -2.35 5.44 9.61
CA LYS A 160 -3.19 6.24 10.52
C LYS A 160 -3.54 5.40 11.75
N LYS A 161 -3.88 6.07 12.85
CA LYS A 161 -4.31 5.37 14.08
C LYS A 161 -5.71 4.81 13.91
N ILE A 162 -5.91 3.60 14.41
CA ILE A 162 -7.22 2.95 14.51
C ILE A 162 -8.07 3.68 15.56
N ALA A 163 -9.31 4.03 15.21
CA ALA A 163 -10.29 4.56 16.17
C ALA A 163 -10.98 3.41 16.90
N GLU A 164 -11.17 3.52 18.22
CA GLU A 164 -11.89 2.55 19.06
C GLU A 164 -11.36 1.09 18.96
N PRO A 165 -10.07 0.83 19.28
CA PRO A 165 -9.44 -0.48 19.11
C PRO A 165 -10.12 -1.61 19.89
N ASP A 166 -10.64 -1.33 21.10
CA ASP A 166 -11.26 -2.35 21.96
C ASP A 166 -12.55 -2.91 21.34
N LYS A 167 -13.34 -2.05 20.72
CA LYS A 167 -14.58 -2.41 20.04
C LYS A 167 -14.31 -3.27 18.81
N ILE A 168 -13.33 -2.86 18.01
CA ILE A 168 -12.87 -3.61 16.84
C ILE A 168 -12.34 -4.99 17.25
N ASN A 169 -11.51 -5.06 18.29
CA ASN A 169 -11.00 -6.32 18.83
C ASN A 169 -12.13 -7.25 19.31
N GLY A 170 -13.18 -6.69 19.94
CA GLY A 170 -14.37 -7.44 20.35
C GLY A 170 -15.10 -8.08 19.17
N VAL A 171 -15.30 -7.32 18.09
CA VAL A 171 -15.93 -7.80 16.84
C VAL A 171 -15.08 -8.89 16.17
N ILE A 172 -13.77 -8.66 16.03
CA ILE A 172 -12.85 -9.65 15.46
C ILE A 172 -12.91 -10.96 16.25
N LYS A 173 -12.85 -10.89 17.59
CA LYS A 173 -12.87 -12.09 18.42
C LYS A 173 -14.16 -12.89 18.28
N GLU A 174 -15.31 -12.22 18.17
CA GLU A 174 -16.59 -12.88 18.00
C GLU A 174 -16.68 -13.63 16.66
N PHE A 175 -16.31 -12.98 15.56
CA PHE A 175 -16.43 -13.57 14.23
C PHE A 175 -15.28 -14.53 13.87
N ALA A 176 -14.08 -14.34 14.42
CA ALA A 176 -12.97 -15.29 14.28
C ALA A 176 -13.20 -16.60 15.06
N SER A 177 -13.99 -16.57 16.13
CA SER A 177 -14.31 -17.76 16.93
C SER A 177 -15.47 -18.57 16.35
N GLY A 178 -16.33 -17.95 15.53
CA GLY A 178 -17.47 -18.62 14.89
C GLY A 178 -17.08 -19.61 13.77
N ASP A 179 -15.87 -19.49 13.24
CA ASP A 179 -15.32 -20.33 12.17
C ASP A 179 -14.34 -21.40 12.69
N ASN A 180 -13.91 -21.28 13.96
CA ASN A 180 -12.84 -22.07 14.56
C ASN A 180 -13.37 -23.17 15.48
N GLY A 181 -13.90 -24.22 14.86
CA GLY A 181 -13.60 -25.56 15.34
C GLY A 181 -12.12 -25.84 15.11
N GLU A 182 -11.28 -25.44 16.08
CA GLU A 182 -9.90 -25.93 16.28
C GLU A 182 -8.90 -25.71 15.12
N LYS A 183 -8.27 -24.53 15.04
CA LYS A 183 -6.83 -24.34 14.72
C LYS A 183 -6.42 -22.87 14.83
N SER A 184 -5.69 -22.55 15.90
CA SER A 184 -5.14 -21.22 16.17
C SER A 184 -4.05 -20.81 15.17
N LYS A 185 -4.17 -19.60 14.64
CA LYS A 185 -3.11 -18.58 14.38
C LYS A 185 -1.89 -18.91 13.52
N ILE A 186 -1.82 -20.07 12.88
CA ILE A 186 -0.70 -20.42 11.99
C ILE A 186 -1.27 -21.09 10.75
N ARG A 187 -1.17 -20.42 9.59
CA ARG A 187 -1.59 -20.97 8.30
C ARG A 187 -0.34 -21.34 7.52
N SER A 188 0.08 -22.60 7.60
CA SER A 188 1.11 -23.16 6.73
C SER A 188 0.53 -23.26 5.32
N ARG A 189 1.21 -22.69 4.32
CA ARG A 189 0.85 -22.89 2.92
C ARG A 189 1.73 -24.01 2.40
N THR A 190 1.23 -25.25 2.44
CA THR A 190 1.92 -26.37 1.78
C THR A 190 1.83 -26.16 0.27
N GLY A 191 2.94 -25.71 -0.33
CA GLY A 191 3.11 -25.68 -1.78
C GLY A 191 3.18 -27.13 -2.30
N THR A 192 2.41 -27.45 -3.33
CA THR A 192 2.50 -28.74 -4.02
C THR A 192 3.83 -28.86 -4.76
N SER A 193 4.85 -29.42 -4.12
CA SER A 193 6.08 -29.89 -4.75
C SER A 193 5.91 -31.37 -5.15
N SER A 194 5.50 -31.60 -6.40
CA SER A 194 5.55 -32.94 -6.98
C SER A 194 7.01 -33.31 -7.30
N LEU A 195 7.67 -34.00 -6.36
CA LEU A 195 8.94 -34.67 -6.60
C LEU A 195 8.68 -36.06 -7.21
N HIS A 196 9.12 -36.25 -8.45
CA HIS A 196 9.54 -37.57 -8.94
C HIS A 196 10.93 -37.44 -9.55
N SER A 197 11.89 -38.06 -8.86
CA SER A 197 13.22 -38.35 -9.36
C SER A 197 13.22 -39.63 -10.19
N SER A 198 13.61 -39.54 -11.46
CA SER A 198 14.42 -40.58 -12.13
C SER A 198 14.97 -40.07 -13.45
N SER A 199 16.29 -40.09 -13.55
CA SER A 199 17.14 -39.85 -14.71
C SER A 199 16.84 -40.77 -15.90
N VAL A 200 16.84 -40.25 -17.14
CA VAL A 200 17.50 -40.82 -18.32
C VAL A 200 17.49 -39.82 -19.50
N SER A 201 18.63 -39.76 -20.21
CA SER A 201 18.93 -38.93 -21.37
C SER A 201 18.09 -39.28 -22.61
N SER A 202 17.55 -38.30 -23.34
CA SER A 202 17.48 -38.29 -24.83
C SER A 202 16.99 -36.94 -25.39
N LEU A 203 17.53 -36.57 -26.55
CA LEU A 203 17.34 -35.34 -27.33
C LEU A 203 15.87 -35.10 -27.77
N PRO A 204 15.40 -33.85 -27.94
CA PRO A 204 14.09 -33.59 -28.52
C PRO A 204 14.09 -33.71 -30.05
N SER A 205 13.15 -34.50 -30.59
CA SER A 205 12.84 -34.63 -32.01
C SER A 205 11.82 -33.57 -32.44
N VAL A 206 12.09 -32.91 -33.57
CA VAL A 206 11.24 -31.90 -34.23
C VAL A 206 10.06 -32.57 -34.97
N PRO A 207 8.81 -32.07 -34.86
CA PRO A 207 7.70 -32.56 -35.69
C PRO A 207 7.74 -31.97 -37.11
N SER A 208 7.55 -32.83 -38.11
CA SER A 208 7.60 -32.53 -39.54
C SER A 208 6.33 -31.83 -40.07
N LEU A 209 6.53 -30.87 -40.99
CA LEU A 209 5.51 -30.23 -41.83
C LEU A 209 4.94 -31.20 -42.89
N PRO A 210 3.64 -31.16 -43.22
CA PRO A 210 3.12 -31.81 -44.41
C PRO A 210 3.17 -30.89 -45.66
N SER A 211 3.66 -31.45 -46.76
CA SER A 211 3.77 -30.83 -48.08
C SER A 211 2.47 -30.82 -48.89
N ILE A 212 2.35 -29.76 -49.69
CA ILE A 212 1.27 -29.34 -50.59
C ILE A 212 0.86 -30.37 -51.66
N SER A 213 -0.41 -30.33 -52.06
CA SER A 213 -0.85 -30.69 -53.43
C SER A 213 -1.92 -29.70 -53.93
N ARG A 214 -1.67 -29.10 -55.11
CA ARG A 214 -2.55 -28.16 -55.85
C ARG A 214 -3.64 -28.91 -56.63
N PRO A 215 -4.73 -28.23 -57.04
CA PRO A 215 -4.80 -27.82 -58.45
C PRO A 215 -5.35 -26.40 -58.71
N SER A 216 -5.18 -26.03 -59.97
CA SER A 216 -5.35 -24.78 -60.74
C SER A 216 -6.75 -24.16 -60.87
N GLY A 217 -6.81 -22.83 -61.05
CA GLY A 217 -7.89 -22.19 -61.83
C GLY A 217 -8.21 -20.71 -61.55
N SER A 218 -7.77 -19.82 -62.47
CA SER A 218 -8.32 -18.50 -62.89
C SER A 218 -8.43 -17.29 -61.93
N SER A 219 -7.73 -16.21 -62.34
CA SER A 219 -7.69 -14.81 -61.87
C SER A 219 -9.01 -14.02 -62.12
N PRO A 220 -9.20 -12.77 -61.62
CA PRO A 220 -8.47 -11.59 -62.13
C PRO A 220 -8.04 -10.50 -61.11
N GLN A 221 -7.17 -9.67 -61.67
CA GLN A 221 -6.31 -8.58 -61.23
C GLN A 221 -7.04 -7.23 -61.00
N ILE A 222 -6.66 -6.44 -59.98
CA ILE A 222 -6.79 -4.96 -60.01
C ILE A 222 -5.55 -4.29 -59.40
N THR A 223 -4.92 -3.45 -60.22
CA THR A 223 -3.79 -2.56 -59.98
C THR A 223 -4.24 -1.17 -59.52
N ALA A 224 -3.34 -0.43 -58.87
CA ALA A 224 -3.58 0.86 -58.22
C ALA A 224 -3.33 2.12 -59.10
N LYS A 225 -3.90 3.25 -58.62
CA LYS A 225 -3.54 4.71 -58.77
C LYS A 225 -3.97 5.48 -60.05
N PRO A 226 -3.95 6.85 -60.08
CA PRO A 226 -4.20 7.90 -59.06
C PRO A 226 -4.94 9.19 -59.58
N GLY A 227 -5.19 10.19 -58.71
CA GLY A 227 -5.53 11.62 -59.04
C GLY A 227 -7.04 11.94 -59.03
N SER A 228 -7.60 13.03 -58.48
CA SER A 228 -7.15 14.43 -58.41
C SER A 228 -7.97 15.24 -57.36
N ARG A 229 -7.32 16.24 -56.74
CA ARG A 229 -7.83 17.36 -55.89
C ARG A 229 -8.59 18.42 -56.75
N PRO A 230 -9.00 19.62 -56.24
CA PRO A 230 -9.72 20.04 -55.02
C PRO A 230 -10.84 21.09 -55.33
N SER A 231 -11.58 21.61 -54.33
CA SER A 231 -11.81 23.07 -54.11
C SER A 231 -12.84 23.36 -53.02
N MET A 232 -12.59 24.45 -52.30
CA MET A 232 -13.31 25.06 -51.19
C MET A 232 -14.44 25.98 -51.68
N THR A 233 -15.42 26.29 -50.81
CA THR A 233 -15.77 27.67 -50.43
C THR A 233 -16.51 27.72 -49.08
N PRO A 234 -16.25 28.76 -48.25
CA PRO A 234 -17.01 29.10 -47.06
C PRO A 234 -18.06 30.20 -47.35
N VAL A 235 -19.05 30.35 -46.47
CA VAL A 235 -20.00 31.48 -46.49
C VAL A 235 -19.99 32.18 -45.14
N THR A 236 -19.62 33.46 -45.17
CA THR A 236 -19.93 34.54 -44.20
C THR A 236 -21.23 35.23 -44.66
N THR A 237 -22.07 35.96 -43.90
CA THR A 237 -21.77 37.13 -43.05
C THR A 237 -23.07 37.70 -42.40
N THR A 238 -22.91 38.44 -41.27
CA THR A 238 -23.68 39.64 -40.79
C THR A 238 -24.96 39.43 -39.93
N THR A 239 -25.31 40.16 -38.85
CA THR A 239 -24.91 41.48 -38.27
C THR A 239 -25.37 41.62 -36.78
N GLN A 240 -24.61 42.40 -35.99
CA GLN A 240 -25.03 43.32 -34.89
C GLN A 240 -25.16 42.91 -33.39
N PRO A 241 -24.94 43.89 -32.46
CA PRO A 241 -24.37 43.69 -31.12
C PRO A 241 -25.24 44.19 -29.94
N GLY A 242 -24.89 43.85 -28.68
CA GLY A 242 -25.57 44.44 -27.52
C GLY A 242 -25.07 44.04 -26.13
N MET A 243 -24.22 44.90 -25.55
CA MET A 243 -24.13 45.33 -24.14
C MET A 243 -23.76 44.36 -22.98
N ARG A 244 -22.59 44.68 -22.38
CA ARG A 244 -22.30 44.59 -20.93
C ARG A 244 -23.03 45.72 -20.15
N PRO A 245 -23.18 45.62 -18.82
CA PRO A 245 -22.18 46.21 -17.88
C PRO A 245 -21.86 45.22 -16.74
N VAL A 246 -20.62 45.04 -16.25
CA VAL A 246 -19.74 45.94 -15.47
C VAL A 246 -20.42 46.57 -14.23
N GLY A 247 -20.18 45.94 -13.08
CA GLY A 247 -19.92 46.59 -11.79
C GLY A 247 -18.95 45.67 -11.04
N SER A 248 -17.66 45.92 -10.83
CA SER A 248 -16.94 47.04 -10.19
C SER A 248 -17.48 47.38 -8.80
N PHE A 249 -16.99 46.65 -7.79
CA PHE A 249 -16.72 47.22 -6.47
C PHE A 249 -15.30 46.86 -6.03
N GLN A 250 -14.41 47.83 -6.25
CA GLN A 250 -13.21 48.09 -5.47
C GLN A 250 -13.64 48.91 -4.25
N GLY A 251 -13.06 48.64 -3.08
CA GLY A 251 -13.29 49.42 -1.86
C GLY A 251 -12.75 48.69 -0.63
N THR A 252 -11.44 48.66 -0.44
CA THR A 252 -10.73 49.47 0.58
C THR A 252 -11.01 49.03 2.02
N ASN A 253 -10.05 48.26 2.56
CA ASN A 253 -9.68 48.29 3.98
C ASN A 253 -9.35 49.74 4.38
N PRO A 254 -9.66 50.19 5.61
CA PRO A 254 -8.62 50.14 6.65
C PRO A 254 -9.12 49.93 8.09
N GLY A 255 -8.27 49.29 8.93
CA GLY A 255 -8.11 49.51 10.37
C GLY A 255 -9.32 49.25 11.29
N SER A 256 -9.21 48.49 12.37
CA SER A 256 -8.48 48.96 13.56
C SER A 256 -8.35 47.85 14.61
N ARG A 257 -7.13 47.77 15.17
CA ARG A 257 -6.76 47.11 16.44
C ARG A 257 -7.41 47.87 17.61
N PRO A 258 -7.73 47.20 18.73
CA PRO A 258 -6.91 47.28 19.94
C PRO A 258 -6.79 45.89 20.59
N GLY A 259 -5.88 45.55 21.49
CA GLY A 259 -4.95 46.30 22.32
C GLY A 259 -4.35 45.28 23.29
N ASN A 260 -3.05 45.42 23.53
CA ASN A 260 -2.22 44.62 24.40
C ASN A 260 -2.57 44.95 25.87
N PHE A 261 -2.71 43.96 26.75
CA PHE A 261 -2.57 44.17 28.19
C PHE A 261 -1.63 43.13 28.81
N THR A 262 -0.53 43.67 29.31
CA THR A 262 0.47 43.08 30.19
C THR A 262 0.00 43.11 31.66
N ASN A 263 0.27 42.01 32.40
CA ASN A 263 0.74 41.80 33.81
C ASN A 263 0.66 42.97 34.84
N PRO A 264 0.72 42.78 36.20
CA PRO A 264 1.47 41.74 36.95
C PRO A 264 0.97 41.31 38.38
N GLY A 265 1.70 40.35 39.00
CA GLY A 265 1.93 40.24 40.46
C GLY A 265 0.98 39.31 41.22
N THR A 266 1.33 38.55 42.26
CA THR A 266 2.52 38.47 43.14
C THR A 266 2.40 37.18 44.01
N ASN A 267 3.52 36.49 44.26
CA ASN A 267 3.78 35.54 45.36
C ASN A 267 3.75 36.28 46.73
N PRO A 268 3.91 35.69 47.96
CA PRO A 268 4.80 34.56 48.33
C PRO A 268 4.41 33.68 49.57
N GLY A 269 5.24 32.67 49.90
CA GLY A 269 5.47 32.19 51.29
C GLY A 269 5.55 30.66 51.48
N VAL A 270 6.75 30.03 51.50
CA VAL A 270 7.57 29.61 52.70
C VAL A 270 7.07 28.29 53.35
N GLY A 271 7.87 27.26 53.71
CA GLY A 271 9.33 27.03 53.85
C GLY A 271 9.67 25.51 53.82
N SER A 272 10.91 25.10 53.49
CA SER A 272 12.01 24.71 54.41
C SER A 272 11.72 23.39 55.17
N THR A 273 12.53 22.32 55.25
CA THR A 273 13.98 22.08 55.32
C THR A 273 14.22 20.55 55.42
N GLY A 274 15.41 20.04 55.08
CA GLY A 274 15.93 18.75 55.59
C GLY A 274 16.78 17.95 54.59
N SER A 275 18.06 18.27 54.40
CA SER A 275 19.24 17.68 55.09
C SER A 275 19.72 16.33 54.54
N SER A 276 20.88 16.35 53.88
CA SER A 276 21.74 15.18 53.57
C SER A 276 22.32 14.52 54.83
N PRO A 277 22.95 13.34 54.68
CA PRO A 277 24.42 13.38 54.67
C PRO A 277 25.08 12.53 53.58
N SER A 278 26.29 12.94 53.25
CA SER A 278 27.23 12.33 52.32
C SER A 278 27.95 11.13 52.95
N PHE A 279 28.15 10.06 52.17
CA PHE A 279 29.28 9.14 52.33
C PHE A 279 29.81 8.82 50.93
N GLY A 280 31.10 9.10 50.72
CA GLY A 280 31.79 8.82 49.47
C GLY A 280 32.32 7.40 49.40
N ALA A 281 32.34 6.84 48.19
CA ALA A 281 33.33 5.87 47.77
C ALA A 281 33.40 5.89 46.23
N SER A 282 34.57 6.23 45.73
CA SER A 282 34.97 6.30 44.33
C SER A 282 35.15 4.90 43.73
N VAL A 283 34.52 4.64 42.59
CA VAL A 283 34.94 3.59 41.66
C VAL A 283 34.89 4.18 40.25
N ALA A 284 36.06 4.18 39.61
CA ALA A 284 36.26 4.55 38.22
C ALA A 284 35.59 3.49 37.31
N GLY A 285 34.84 3.95 36.31
CA GLY A 285 34.21 3.09 35.30
C GLY A 285 33.71 3.94 34.13
N GLU A 286 34.51 3.95 33.08
CA GLU A 286 34.22 4.25 31.66
C GLU A 286 33.11 5.26 31.30
N ARG A 287 33.56 6.41 30.76
CA ARG A 287 32.73 7.35 29.99
C ARG A 287 32.22 6.66 28.71
N PRO A 288 30.93 6.75 28.36
CA PRO A 288 30.48 6.42 27.01
C PRO A 288 30.97 7.48 26.01
N ALA A 289 31.51 7.00 24.90
CA ALA A 289 32.03 7.83 23.81
C ALA A 289 30.91 8.73 23.24
N LEU A 290 31.18 10.03 23.19
CA LEU A 290 30.38 11.01 22.48
C LEU A 290 30.37 10.64 20.99
N VAL A 291 29.19 10.30 20.47
CA VAL A 291 28.94 10.11 19.04
C VAL A 291 29.24 11.42 18.33
N ALA A 292 30.27 11.43 17.48
CA ALA A 292 30.60 12.55 16.63
C ALA A 292 29.44 12.81 15.63
N PRO A 293 29.04 14.07 15.38
CA PRO A 293 28.04 14.38 14.38
C PRO A 293 28.57 13.96 12.99
N ARG A 294 27.81 13.10 12.30
CA ARG A 294 28.08 12.72 10.90
C ARG A 294 28.12 13.99 10.05
N SER A 295 29.22 14.14 9.31
CA SER A 295 29.61 15.37 8.64
C SER A 295 28.57 15.80 7.59
N SER A 296 28.10 17.04 7.72
CA SER A 296 27.32 17.78 6.71
C SER A 296 28.08 17.95 5.38
N ALA A 297 29.36 17.56 5.33
CA ALA A 297 30.21 17.56 4.14
C ALA A 297 29.65 16.72 2.98
N ILE A 298 29.00 15.58 3.27
CA ILE A 298 28.43 14.70 2.22
C ILE A 298 27.31 15.43 1.47
N ILE A 299 26.49 16.21 2.18
CA ILE A 299 25.38 16.96 1.57
C ILE A 299 25.93 18.01 0.60
N TYR A 300 26.98 18.75 0.98
CA TYR A 300 27.61 19.74 0.10
C TYR A 300 28.25 19.11 -1.14
N VAL A 301 28.85 17.93 -1.01
CA VAL A 301 29.40 17.19 -2.16
C VAL A 301 28.30 16.76 -3.12
N LEU A 302 27.19 16.22 -2.61
CA LEU A 302 26.05 15.81 -3.44
C LEU A 302 25.40 17.00 -4.17
N VAL A 303 25.24 18.14 -3.48
CA VAL A 303 24.73 19.38 -4.09
C VAL A 303 25.68 19.89 -5.18
N ALA A 304 26.99 19.86 -4.96
CA ALA A 304 27.97 20.28 -5.96
C ALA A 304 27.94 19.39 -7.21
N VAL A 305 27.82 18.06 -7.04
CA VAL A 305 27.71 17.11 -8.15
C VAL A 305 26.43 17.33 -8.94
N LEU A 306 25.30 17.57 -8.26
CA LEU A 306 24.02 17.86 -8.91
C LEU A 306 24.09 19.14 -9.75
N LEU A 307 24.68 20.22 -9.22
CA LEU A 307 24.84 21.48 -9.96
C LEU A 307 25.75 21.33 -11.17
N ALA A 308 26.83 20.54 -11.06
CA ALA A 308 27.71 20.24 -12.18
C ALA A 308 26.96 19.46 -13.28
N ALA A 309 26.16 18.45 -12.91
CA ALA A 309 25.36 17.67 -13.86
C ALA A 309 24.33 18.54 -14.60
N ILE A 310 23.65 19.44 -13.90
CA ILE A 310 22.71 20.40 -14.51
C ILE A 310 23.45 21.34 -15.47
N GLY A 311 24.64 21.82 -15.10
CA GLY A 311 25.47 22.67 -15.96
C GLY A 311 25.90 21.97 -17.25
N VAL A 312 26.33 20.71 -17.16
CA VAL A 312 26.67 19.90 -18.35
C VAL A 312 25.46 19.68 -19.23
N LEU A 313 24.30 19.37 -18.64
CA LEU A 313 23.08 19.10 -19.39
C LEU A 313 22.56 20.38 -20.10
N ALA A 314 22.64 21.53 -19.43
CA ALA A 314 22.34 22.82 -20.04
C ALA A 314 23.32 23.13 -21.19
N PHE A 315 24.62 22.93 -21.00
CA PHE A 315 25.62 23.14 -22.04
C PHE A 315 25.35 22.26 -23.26
N LEU A 316 25.07 20.98 -23.07
CA LEU A 316 24.73 20.05 -24.17
C LEU A 316 23.46 20.49 -24.92
N LEU A 317 22.43 20.97 -24.21
CA LEU A 317 21.20 21.48 -24.83
C LEU A 317 21.41 22.79 -25.62
N PHE A 318 22.36 23.63 -25.22
CA PHE A 318 22.67 24.88 -25.91
C PHE A 318 23.69 24.68 -27.05
N SER A 319 24.56 23.68 -26.96
CA SER A 319 25.51 23.34 -28.02
C SER A 319 24.91 22.46 -29.13
N SER A 320 23.72 21.90 -28.93
CA SER A 320 22.99 21.10 -29.93
C SER A 320 22.10 21.93 -30.88
N LYS A 321 22.37 23.23 -31.04
CA LYS A 321 21.67 24.13 -31.97
C LYS A 321 22.61 24.71 -33.02
#